data_AF-A0A3C1SMJ0-F1
#
_entry.id   AF-A0A3C1SMJ0-F1
#
_cell.length_a   1.000
_cell.length_b   1.000
_cell.length_c   1.000
_cell.angle_alpha   90.00
_cell.angle_beta   90.00
_cell.angle_gamma   90.00
#
_symmetry.space_group_name_H-M   'P 1'
#
loop_
_entity.id
_entity.type
_entity.pdbx_description
1 polymer ?
#
loop_
_entity_poly.entity_id
_entity_poly.type
_entity_poly.pdbx_seq_one_letter_code
_entity_poly.pdbx_strand_id
1 'polypeptide(L)' 'MSHIVIHRSHQLAREQVRQAAEQLIERLAQRYEISYHWQDDSLYFERTGIGGQIDLEPDAVRINAR' A
#
# COMPACT_ATOMS: atom_id res chain seq x y z
N MET A 1 10.49 -14.48 -9.56
CA MET A 1 9.53 -13.34 -9.56
C MET A 1 9.16 -13.10 -8.12
N SER A 2 9.41 -11.90 -7.60
CA SER A 2 9.31 -11.62 -6.17
C SER A 2 7.91 -11.09 -5.85
N HIS A 3 7.01 -11.97 -5.40
CA HIS A 3 5.70 -11.56 -4.90
C HIS A 3 5.85 -11.18 -3.42
N ILE A 4 5.70 -9.90 -3.11
CA ILE A 4 5.73 -9.41 -1.74
C ILE A 4 4.28 -9.30 -1.28
N VAL A 5 3.88 -10.20 -0.39
CA VAL A 5 2.59 -10.11 0.32
C VAL A 5 2.89 -9.79 1.77
N ILE A 6 2.60 -8.55 2.17
CA ILE A 6 2.70 -8.14 3.58
C ILE A 6 1.28 -8.17 4.12
N HIS A 7 1.02 -9.12 5.01
CA HIS A 7 -0.18 -9.12 5.82
C HIS A 7 0.20 -8.69 7.22
N ARG A 8 -0.37 -7.58 7.70
CA ARG A 8 -0.11 -7.07 9.05
C ARG A 8 -1.42 -6.78 9.75
N SER A 9 -1.74 -7.61 10.74
CA SER A 9 -2.85 -7.35 11.65
C SER A 9 -2.50 -6.13 12.51
N HIS A 10 -3.45 -5.19 12.66
CA HIS A 10 -3.27 -4.02 13.52
C HIS A 10 -4.54 -3.74 14.30
N GLN A 11 -4.37 -3.13 15.48
CA GLN A 11 -5.49 -2.58 16.26
C GLN A 11 -5.58 -1.05 16.09
N LEU A 12 -4.93 -0.51 15.04
CA LEU A 12 -4.89 0.92 14.77
C LEU A 12 -6.19 1.36 14.09
N ALA A 13 -6.67 2.55 14.43
CA ALA A 13 -7.84 3.16 13.80
C ALA A 13 -7.58 3.39 12.30
N ARG A 14 -8.60 3.20 11.46
CA ARG A 14 -8.53 3.34 9.98
C ARG A 14 -7.74 4.56 9.49
N GLU A 15 -7.88 5.70 10.17
CA GLU A 15 -7.15 6.93 9.82
C GLU A 15 -5.62 6.78 9.95
N GLN A 16 -5.14 6.16 11.03
CA GLN A 16 -3.70 5.91 11.22
C GLN A 16 -3.15 4.93 10.19
N VAL A 17 -3.96 3.95 9.80
CA VAL A 17 -3.59 2.95 8.83
C VAL A 17 -3.45 3.56 7.44
N ARG A 18 -4.43 4.39 7.05
CA ARG A 18 -4.39 5.15 5.80
C ARG A 18 -3.20 6.09 5.75
N GLN A 19 -2.95 6.85 6.83
CA GLN A 19 -1.77 7.71 6.95
C GLN A 19 -0.47 6.93 6.80
N ALA A 20 -0.35 5.76 7.45
CA ALA A 20 0.83 4.93 7.35
C ALA A 20 1.05 4.40 5.93
N ALA A 21 -0.02 3.94 5.25
CA ALA A 21 0.05 3.47 3.87
C ALA A 21 0.42 4.61 2.91
N GLU A 22 -0.16 5.79 3.08
CA GLU A 22 0.12 6.98 2.27
C GLU A 22 1.57 7.44 2.44
N GLN A 23 2.07 7.57 3.67
CA GLN A 23 3.48 7.92 3.91
C GLN A 23 4.44 6.89 3.30
N LEU A 24 4.07 5.61 3.32
CA LEU A 24 4.88 4.54 2.76
C LEU A 24 4.92 4.66 1.23
N ILE A 25 3.78 4.89 0.59
CA ILE A 25 3.70 5.04 -0.86
C ILE A 25 4.33 6.34 -1.35
N GLU A 26 4.19 7.43 -0.61
CA GLU A 26 4.78 8.72 -0.95
C GLU A 26 6.30 8.64 -0.96
N ARG A 27 6.89 7.97 0.05
CA ARG A 27 8.33 7.70 0.09
C ARG A 27 8.78 6.82 -1.07
N LEU A 28 7.99 5.79 -1.41
CA LEU A 28 8.28 4.95 -2.55
C LEU A 28 8.17 5.73 -3.87
N ALA A 29 7.16 6.62 -4.01
CA ALA A 29 6.94 7.46 -5.18
C ALA A 29 8.10 8.43 -5.40
N GLN A 30 8.56 9.09 -4.34
CA GLN A 30 9.72 9.98 -4.43
C GLN A 30 11.02 9.25 -4.75
N ARG A 31 11.22 8.04 -4.20
CA ARG A 31 12.48 7.30 -4.36
C ARG A 31 12.57 6.50 -5.66
N TYR A 32 11.43 5.97 -6.12
CA TYR A 32 11.35 5.01 -7.22
C TYR A 32 10.46 5.46 -8.37
N GLU A 33 9.90 6.68 -8.31
CA GLU A 33 9.02 7.26 -9.35
C GLU A 33 7.82 6.36 -9.66
N ILE A 34 7.19 5.83 -8.61
CA ILE A 34 5.98 5.02 -8.74
C ILE A 34 4.73 5.89 -8.79
N SER A 35 3.79 5.50 -9.65
CA SER A 35 2.45 6.09 -9.69
C SER A 35 1.57 5.39 -8.66
N TYR A 36 0.67 6.13 -8.01
CA TYR A 36 -0.28 5.54 -7.07
C TYR A 36 -1.62 6.27 -7.13
N HIS A 37 -2.68 5.56 -6.78
CA HIS A 37 -4.02 6.10 -6.66
C HIS A 37 -4.80 5.42 -5.55
N TRP A 38 -5.61 6.19 -4.83
CA TRP A 38 -6.58 5.66 -3.88
C TRP A 38 -7.88 5.31 -4.61
N GLN A 39 -8.46 4.17 -4.26
CA GLN A 39 -9.79 3.75 -4.66
C GLN A 39 -10.50 3.22 -3.41
N ASP A 40 -11.40 4.03 -2.86
CA ASP A 40 -12.11 3.76 -1.61
C ASP A 40 -11.14 3.42 -0.46
N ASP A 41 -11.10 2.15 -0.03
CA ASP A 41 -10.23 1.63 1.03
C ASP A 41 -8.97 0.91 0.50
N SER A 42 -8.75 0.93 -0.82
CA SER A 42 -7.63 0.26 -1.47
C SER A 42 -6.72 1.27 -2.21
N LEU A 43 -5.43 1.25 -1.92
CA LEU A 43 -4.42 2.06 -2.59
C LEU A 43 -3.68 1.23 -3.62
N TYR A 44 -3.84 1.57 -4.88
CA TYR A 44 -3.12 0.93 -5.98
C TYR A 44 -1.86 1.71 -6.28
N PHE A 45 -0.79 1.00 -6.59
CA PHE A 45 0.46 1.62 -6.99
C PHE A 45 1.13 0.80 -8.08
N GLU A 46 1.72 1.48 -9.05
CA GLU A 46 2.39 0.84 -10.16
C GLU A 46 3.66 1.59 -10.54
N ARG A 47 4.66 0.81 -10.91
CA ARG A 47 5.94 1.23 -11.46
C ARG A 47 6.15 0.48 -12.75
N THR A 48 6.97 1.05 -13.63
CA THR A 48 7.49 0.35 -14.80
C THR A 48 8.09 -1.02 -14.41
N GLY A 49 7.35 -2.08 -14.70
CA GLY A 49 7.72 -3.48 -14.43
C GLY A 49 7.35 -4.05 -13.05
N ILE A 50 6.72 -3.29 -12.15
CA ILE A 50 6.30 -3.74 -10.80
C ILE A 50 4.95 -3.12 -10.48
N GLY A 51 3.95 -3.92 -10.11
CA GLY A 51 2.60 -3.44 -9.78
C GLY A 51 2.15 -3.93 -8.42
N GLY A 52 1.38 -3.15 -7.68
CA GLY A 52 0.88 -3.54 -6.38
C GLY A 52 -0.35 -2.79 -5.92
N GLN A 53 -0.91 -3.25 -4.80
CA GLN A 53 -2.04 -2.64 -4.13
C GLN A 53 -1.93 -2.82 -2.62
N ILE A 54 -2.55 -1.93 -1.87
CA ILE A 54 -2.66 -1.95 -0.42
C ILE A 54 -4.15 -1.91 -0.09
N ASP A 55 -4.67 -3.00 0.43
CA ASP A 55 -6.03 -3.09 0.92
C ASP A 55 -6.05 -2.78 2.42
N LEU A 56 -6.82 -1.76 2.80
CA LEU A 56 -7.05 -1.38 4.20
C LEU A 56 -8.29 -2.11 4.72
N GLU A 57 -8.08 -3.14 5.54
CA GLU A 57 -9.16 -3.77 6.29
C GLU A 57 -9.25 -3.15 7.71
N PRO A 58 -10.41 -3.27 8.39
CA PRO A 58 -10.59 -2.70 9.74
C PRO A 58 -9.58 -3.23 10.77
N ASP A 59 -9.21 -4.50 10.64
CA ASP A 59 -8.34 -5.22 11.58
C ASP A 59 -6.97 -5.58 10.97
N ALA A 60 -6.76 -5.29 9.69
CA ALA A 60 -5.56 -5.70 8.97
C ALA A 60 -5.22 -4.80 7.78
N VAL A 61 -3.94 -4.72 7.45
CA VAL A 61 -3.49 -4.21 6.15
C VAL A 61 -2.94 -5.35 5.34
N ARG A 62 -3.33 -5.38 4.07
CA ARG A 62 -2.78 -6.31 3.09
C ARG A 62 -2.12 -5.55 1.96
N ILE A 63 -0.80 -5.69 1.83
CA ILE A 63 -0.03 -5.13 0.73
C ILE A 63 0.33 -6.28 -0.20
N ASN A 64 -0.02 -6.18 -1.47
CA ASN A 64 0.40 -7.10 -2.50
C ASN A 64 1.24 -6.33 -3.53
N ALA A 65 2.48 -6.77 -3.78
CA ALA A 65 3.34 -6.23 -4.83
C ALA A 65 3.91 -7.37 -5.68
N ARG A 66 3.78 -7.24 -7.00
CA ARG A 66 4.20 -8.21 -8.01
C ARG A 66 5.21 -7.64 -8.99
#